data_AF-A0A6M3K0W6-F1
#
_entry.id   AF-A0A6M3K0W6-F1
#
_cell.length_a   1.000
_cell.length_b   1.000
_cell.length_c   1.000
_cell.angle_alpha   90.00
_cell.angle_beta   90.00
_cell.angle_gamma   90.00
#
_symmetry.space_group_name_H-M   'P 1'
#
loop_
_entity.id
_entity.type
_entity.pdbx_description
1 polymer ?
#
loop_
_entity_poly.entity_id
_entity_poly.type
_entity_poly.pdbx_seq_one_letter_code
_entity_poly.pdbx_strand_id
1 'polypeptide(L)'
;MFFYNNLIDKLRSFTRKSDKTSSYKPYVLYQEITIEQIDKFLAVHGNKGIKVLSLVGQLRTFKEAINSGIGRELLNDLMVKMELLLPKIIELSASKNELAEYRVMKSLMDKWSKKIILFEKVKKTIKEG
;
A
#
# COMPACT_ATOMS: atom_id res chain seq x y z
N MET A 1 -25.55 14.86 11.69
CA MET A 1 -25.59 13.67 10.81
C MET A 1 -25.13 13.98 9.37
N PHE A 2 -24.08 14.80 9.17
CA PHE A 2 -23.71 15.35 7.84
C PHE A 2 -22.28 14.99 7.35
N PHE A 3 -21.46 14.32 8.16
CA PHE A 3 -20.07 13.98 7.79
C PHE A 3 -19.92 12.66 7.02
N TYR A 4 -20.90 11.75 7.12
CA TYR A 4 -20.85 10.42 6.47
C TYR A 4 -20.99 10.52 4.95
N ASN A 5 -21.87 11.38 4.45
CA ASN A 5 -22.12 11.51 3.01
C ASN A 5 -20.87 12.05 2.27
N ASN A 6 -20.15 12.99 2.88
CA ASN A 6 -18.98 13.61 2.25
C ASN A 6 -17.82 12.61 2.03
N LEU A 7 -17.56 11.72 3.00
CA LEU A 7 -16.50 10.71 2.85
C LEU A 7 -16.87 9.63 1.82
N ILE A 8 -18.13 9.18 1.82
CA ILE A 8 -18.64 8.19 0.87
C ILE A 8 -18.65 8.75 -0.55
N ASP A 9 -19.07 10.01 -0.73
CA ASP A 9 -19.07 10.68 -2.04
C ASP A 9 -17.65 10.92 -2.55
N LYS A 10 -16.71 11.24 -1.66
CA LYS A 10 -15.29 11.37 -2.01
C LYS A 10 -14.72 10.03 -2.45
N LEU A 11 -15.00 8.94 -1.74
CA LEU A 11 -14.60 7.59 -2.13
C LEU A 11 -15.23 7.15 -3.47
N ARG A 12 -16.49 7.51 -3.75
CA ARG A 12 -17.17 7.27 -5.04
C ARG A 12 -16.58 8.09 -6.19
N SER A 13 -16.10 9.30 -5.92
CA SER A 13 -15.47 10.14 -6.95
C SER A 13 -14.11 9.62 -7.41
N PHE A 14 -13.37 8.96 -6.51
CA PHE A 14 -12.10 8.31 -6.83
C PHE A 14 -12.28 7.11 -7.77
N THR A 15 -13.47 6.49 -7.78
CA THR A 15 -13.69 5.29 -8.60
C THR A 15 -14.17 5.57 -10.03
N ARG A 16 -14.65 6.80 -10.31
CA ARG A 16 -15.24 7.17 -11.62
C ARG A 16 -14.28 7.86 -12.61
N LYS A 17 -13.05 8.21 -12.23
CA LYS A 17 -12.08 8.90 -13.10
C LYS A 17 -11.04 7.98 -13.75
N SER A 18 -11.45 6.83 -14.29
CA SER A 18 -10.61 6.09 -15.25
C SER A 18 -11.03 6.47 -16.67
N ASP A 19 -10.27 7.36 -17.29
CA ASP A 19 -10.48 7.90 -18.64
C ASP A 19 -10.46 6.84 -19.76
N LYS A 20 -11.22 7.13 -20.82
CA LYS A 20 -11.60 6.25 -21.95
C LYS A 20 -10.59 6.17 -23.11
N THR A 21 -9.30 6.46 -22.94
CA THR A 21 -8.37 6.55 -24.10
C THR A 21 -6.99 5.93 -23.89
N SER A 22 -6.88 4.80 -23.18
CA SER A 22 -5.64 4.03 -23.12
C SER A 22 -5.90 2.55 -23.37
N SER A 23 -5.26 2.00 -24.40
CA SER A 23 -5.18 0.56 -24.72
C SER A 23 -4.40 -0.25 -23.67
N TYR A 24 -4.38 0.20 -22.42
CA TYR A 24 -3.89 -0.56 -21.29
C TYR A 24 -5.03 -1.40 -20.74
N LYS A 25 -4.88 -2.73 -20.84
CA LYS A 25 -5.77 -3.68 -20.15
C LYS A 25 -5.81 -3.28 -18.67
N PRO A 26 -6.98 -2.90 -18.12
CA PRO A 26 -7.06 -2.51 -16.72
C PRO A 26 -6.75 -3.77 -15.91
N TYR A 27 -5.58 -3.78 -15.28
CA TYR A 27 -5.27 -4.76 -14.25
C TYR A 27 -6.33 -4.62 -13.16
N VAL A 28 -7.37 -5.45 -13.22
CA VAL A 28 -8.20 -5.96 -12.12
C VAL A 28 -8.13 -5.11 -10.84
N LEU A 29 -8.74 -3.91 -10.83
CA LEU A 29 -8.59 -2.97 -9.71
C LEU A 29 -9.90 -2.62 -8.98
N TYR A 30 -10.93 -3.44 -9.13
CA TYR A 30 -12.18 -3.28 -8.42
C TYR A 30 -12.70 -4.63 -7.95
N GLN A 31 -12.21 -5.11 -6.79
CA GLN A 31 -12.90 -6.11 -5.95
C GLN A 31 -12.10 -6.43 -4.67
N GLU A 32 -11.67 -5.43 -3.90
CA GLU A 32 -10.99 -5.72 -2.63
C GLU A 32 -11.89 -5.62 -1.39
N ILE A 33 -12.84 -4.66 -1.31
CA ILE A 33 -13.80 -4.50 -0.21
C ILE A 33 -15.11 -3.97 -0.81
N THR A 34 -16.26 -4.58 -0.50
CA THR A 34 -17.57 -4.14 -1.02
C THR A 34 -18.20 -3.05 -0.15
N ILE A 35 -19.22 -2.36 -0.68
CA ILE A 35 -19.94 -1.31 0.06
C ILE A 35 -20.68 -1.94 1.25
N GLU A 36 -21.26 -3.12 1.06
CA GLU A 36 -21.98 -3.85 2.12
C GLU A 36 -21.05 -4.23 3.27
N GLN A 37 -19.79 -4.60 2.98
CA GLN A 37 -18.77 -4.87 3.99
C GLN A 37 -18.40 -3.59 4.76
N ILE A 38 -18.31 -2.44 4.06
CA ILE A 38 -18.04 -1.15 4.70
C ILE A 38 -19.21 -0.74 5.61
N ASP A 39 -20.44 -0.87 5.15
CA ASP A 39 -21.63 -0.50 5.91
C ASP A 39 -21.79 -1.39 7.15
N LYS A 40 -21.58 -2.70 7.01
CA LYS A 40 -21.58 -3.64 8.15
C LYS A 40 -20.48 -3.29 9.15
N PHE A 41 -19.25 -3.07 8.69
CA PHE A 41 -18.12 -2.72 9.54
C PHE A 41 -18.36 -1.40 10.29
N LEU A 42 -18.95 -0.39 9.62
CA LEU A 42 -19.31 0.88 10.25
C LEU A 42 -20.44 0.74 11.26
N ALA A 43 -21.42 -0.13 11.01
CA ALA A 43 -22.49 -0.41 11.96
C ALA A 43 -21.95 -1.01 13.28
N VAL A 44 -20.94 -1.89 13.19
CA VAL A 44 -20.33 -2.53 14.37
C VAL A 44 -19.36 -1.60 15.11
N HIS A 45 -18.56 -0.82 14.38
CA HIS A 45 -17.41 -0.10 14.97
C HIS A 45 -17.55 1.43 15.02
N GLY A 46 -18.57 2.01 14.36
CA GLY A 46 -18.88 3.44 14.35
C GLY A 46 -17.66 4.32 14.05
N ASN A 47 -17.39 5.29 14.94
CA ASN A 47 -16.28 6.24 14.78
C ASN A 47 -14.89 5.59 14.74
N LYS A 48 -14.70 4.44 15.40
CA LYS A 48 -13.44 3.67 15.28
C LYS A 48 -13.32 3.09 13.87
N GLY A 49 -14.42 2.59 13.31
CA GLY A 49 -14.49 2.09 11.95
C GLY A 49 -14.09 3.14 10.90
N ILE A 50 -14.54 4.39 11.06
CA ILE A 50 -14.15 5.50 10.16
C ILE A 50 -12.63 5.70 10.14
N LYS A 51 -11.97 5.71 11.32
CA LYS A 51 -10.51 5.87 11.39
C LYS A 51 -9.78 4.75 10.68
N VAL A 52 -10.27 3.51 10.85
CA VAL A 52 -9.72 2.32 10.20
C VAL A 52 -9.88 2.38 8.68
N LEU A 53 -11.06 2.78 8.17
CA LEU A 53 -11.28 2.95 6.73
C LEU A 53 -10.44 4.07 6.13
N SER A 54 -10.27 5.18 6.85
CA SER A 54 -9.36 6.25 6.44
C SER A 54 -7.92 5.76 6.31
N LEU A 55 -7.45 4.94 7.26
CA LEU A 55 -6.13 4.32 7.22
C LEU A 55 -5.99 3.39 6.01
N VAL A 56 -7.01 2.59 5.69
CA VAL A 56 -7.00 1.72 4.50
C VAL A 56 -6.89 2.53 3.21
N GLY A 57 -7.61 3.65 3.09
CA GLY A 57 -7.50 4.54 1.92
C GLY A 57 -6.09 5.06 1.70
N GLN A 58 -5.41 5.48 2.79
CA GLN A 58 -4.02 5.95 2.73
C GLN A 58 -3.06 4.81 2.33
N LEU A 59 -3.21 3.64 2.93
CA LEU A 59 -2.37 2.48 2.66
C LEU A 59 -2.60 1.90 1.25
N ARG A 60 -3.83 1.97 0.73
CA ARG A 60 -4.19 1.58 -0.63
C ARG A 60 -3.38 2.37 -1.66
N THR A 61 -3.33 3.69 -1.50
CA THR A 61 -2.58 4.58 -2.41
C THR A 61 -1.11 4.17 -2.48
N PHE A 62 -0.53 3.81 -1.34
CA PHE A 62 0.83 3.31 -1.27
C PHE A 62 0.99 1.94 -1.95
N LYS A 63 0.07 0.99 -1.72
CA LYS A 63 0.07 -0.33 -2.38
C LYS A 63 -0.05 -0.19 -3.90
N GLU A 64 -0.91 0.69 -4.38
CA GLU A 64 -1.06 0.99 -5.82
C GLU A 64 0.23 1.58 -6.40
N ALA A 65 0.85 2.53 -5.70
CA ALA A 65 2.12 3.13 -6.12
C ALA A 65 3.24 2.09 -6.22
N ILE A 66 3.40 1.21 -5.23
CA ILE A 66 4.39 0.11 -5.28
C ILE A 66 4.09 -0.88 -6.41
N ASN A 67 2.81 -1.18 -6.66
CA ASN A 67 2.43 -2.12 -7.71
C ASN A 67 2.45 -1.53 -9.12
N SER A 68 2.66 -0.22 -9.27
CA SER A 68 2.86 0.43 -10.57
C SER A 68 4.15 -0.05 -11.24
N GLY A 69 4.30 0.18 -12.55
CA GLY A 69 5.52 -0.20 -13.29
C GLY A 69 6.78 0.39 -12.64
N ILE A 70 6.78 1.70 -12.41
CA ILE A 70 7.89 2.42 -11.74
C ILE A 70 8.12 1.90 -10.31
N GLY A 71 7.05 1.61 -9.57
CA GLY A 71 7.15 1.08 -8.21
C GLY A 71 7.84 -0.30 -8.17
N ARG A 72 7.53 -1.17 -9.13
CA ARG A 72 8.14 -2.50 -9.24
C ARG A 72 9.59 -2.42 -9.69
N GLU A 73 9.91 -1.55 -10.65
CA GLU A 73 11.29 -1.30 -11.08
C GLU A 73 12.14 -0.80 -9.90
N LEU A 74 11.65 0.20 -9.16
CA LEU A 74 12.32 0.71 -7.97
C LEU A 74 12.53 -0.38 -6.90
N LEU A 75 11.53 -1.24 -6.67
CA LEU A 75 11.65 -2.35 -5.72
C LEU A 75 12.71 -3.35 -6.18
N ASN A 76 12.71 -3.69 -7.46
CA ASN A 76 13.69 -4.60 -8.05
C ASN A 76 15.11 -4.04 -7.93
N ASP A 77 15.32 -2.76 -8.25
CA ASP A 77 16.61 -2.09 -8.13
C ASP A 77 17.14 -2.12 -6.69
N LEU A 78 16.27 -1.86 -5.72
CA LEU A 78 16.62 -1.94 -4.29
C LEU A 78 17.02 -3.36 -3.89
N MET A 79 16.26 -4.37 -4.33
CA MET A 79 16.56 -5.78 -4.05
C MET A 79 17.91 -6.19 -4.64
N VAL A 80 18.11 -5.95 -5.93
CA VAL A 80 19.36 -6.29 -6.63
C VAL A 80 20.56 -5.61 -5.97
N LYS A 81 20.45 -4.32 -5.64
CA LYS A 81 21.54 -3.62 -4.94
C LYS A 81 21.81 -4.21 -3.56
N MET A 82 20.78 -4.57 -2.80
CA MET A 82 20.96 -5.23 -1.51
C MET A 82 21.63 -6.60 -1.64
N GLU A 83 21.25 -7.40 -2.64
CA GLU A 83 21.86 -8.69 -2.95
C GLU A 83 23.34 -8.56 -3.34
N LEU A 84 23.71 -7.50 -4.06
CA LEU A 84 25.11 -7.23 -4.42
C LEU A 84 25.97 -6.79 -3.21
N LEU A 85 25.38 -6.03 -2.28
CA LEU A 85 26.11 -5.54 -1.10
C LEU A 85 26.23 -6.61 -0.01
N LEU A 86 25.28 -7.52 0.11
CA LEU A 86 25.23 -8.48 1.21
C LEU A 86 26.48 -9.38 1.30
N PRO A 87 27.01 -9.98 0.21
CA PRO A 87 28.25 -10.75 0.25
C PRO A 87 29.44 -9.92 0.73
N LYS A 88 29.59 -8.69 0.22
CA LYS A 88 30.68 -7.79 0.65
C LYS A 88 30.61 -7.46 2.14
N ILE A 89 29.41 -7.33 2.69
CA ILE A 89 29.21 -7.07 4.12
C ILE A 89 29.58 -8.31 4.94
N ILE A 90 29.17 -9.50 4.50
CA ILE A 90 29.48 -10.77 5.18
C ILE A 90 31.00 -11.03 5.18
N GLU A 91 31.66 -10.75 4.07
CA GLU A 91 33.11 -10.88 3.91
C GLU A 91 33.91 -9.74 4.57
N LEU A 92 33.24 -8.78 5.21
CA LEU A 92 33.84 -7.57 5.80
C LEU A 92 34.66 -6.73 4.82
N SER A 93 34.40 -6.89 3.51
CA SER A 93 35.05 -6.17 2.42
C SER A 93 34.28 -4.90 1.98
N ALA A 94 33.06 -4.70 2.51
CA ALA A 94 32.25 -3.52 2.23
C ALA A 94 32.86 -2.24 2.83
N SER A 95 32.90 -1.19 2.01
CA SER A 95 33.25 0.16 2.45
C SER A 95 32.21 0.75 3.42
N LYS A 96 32.60 1.80 4.14
CA LYS A 96 31.67 2.53 5.03
C LYS A 96 30.45 3.10 4.27
N ASN A 97 30.65 3.51 3.02
CA ASN A 97 29.59 4.04 2.19
C ASN A 97 28.60 2.94 1.76
N GLU A 98 29.11 1.79 1.34
CA GLU A 98 28.27 0.62 1.00
C GLU A 98 27.47 0.13 2.21
N LEU A 99 28.07 0.12 3.39
CA LEU A 99 27.36 -0.20 4.64
C LEU A 99 26.24 0.80 4.94
N ALA A 100 26.47 2.09 4.71
CA ALA A 100 25.46 3.12 4.89
C ALA A 100 24.32 2.96 3.88
N GLU A 101 24.64 2.74 2.60
CA GLU A 101 23.67 2.51 1.54
C GLU A 101 22.79 1.28 1.85
N TYR A 102 23.39 0.16 2.23
CA TYR A 102 22.67 -1.04 2.63
C TYR A 102 21.71 -0.79 3.81
N ARG A 103 22.13 -0.03 4.83
CA ARG A 103 21.27 0.32 5.97
C ARG A 103 20.06 1.15 5.56
N VAL A 104 20.25 2.11 4.66
CA VAL A 104 19.15 2.94 4.14
C VAL A 104 18.18 2.08 3.35
N MET A 105 18.67 1.25 2.43
CA MET A 105 17.83 0.36 1.62
C MET A 105 17.05 -0.62 2.49
N LYS A 106 17.72 -1.27 3.47
CA LYS A 106 17.05 -2.13 4.45
C LYS A 106 15.94 -1.40 5.19
N SER A 107 16.19 -0.18 5.67
CA SER A 107 15.18 0.62 6.38
C SER A 107 13.97 0.94 5.50
N LEU A 108 14.18 1.26 4.23
CA LEU A 108 13.11 1.51 3.27
C LEU A 108 12.28 0.25 3.03
N MET A 109 12.93 -0.88 2.74
CA MET A 109 12.28 -2.17 2.51
C MET A 109 11.45 -2.61 3.73
N ASP A 110 12.00 -2.46 4.94
CA ASP A 110 11.27 -2.76 6.18
C ASP A 110 10.03 -1.88 6.35
N LYS A 111 10.15 -0.57 6.07
CA LYS A 111 9.03 0.37 6.14
C LYS A 111 7.94 0.00 5.12
N TRP A 112 8.33 -0.37 3.91
CA TRP A 112 7.40 -0.73 2.85
C TRP A 112 6.68 -2.05 3.15
N SER A 113 7.44 -3.07 3.57
CA SER A 113 6.91 -4.36 4.02
C SER A 113 5.88 -4.18 5.15
N LYS A 114 6.20 -3.39 6.18
CA LYS A 114 5.26 -3.09 7.28
C LYS A 114 3.97 -2.44 6.79
N LYS A 115 4.03 -1.51 5.83
CA LYS A 115 2.84 -0.86 5.26
C LYS A 115 1.98 -1.85 4.48
N ILE A 116 2.58 -2.74 3.70
CA ILE A 116 1.85 -3.77 2.94
C ILE A 116 1.18 -4.77 3.89
N ILE A 117 1.91 -5.26 4.90
CA ILE A 117 1.37 -6.17 5.92
C ILE A 117 0.21 -5.50 6.67
N LEU A 118 0.37 -4.24 7.07
CA LEU A 118 -0.67 -3.49 7.75
C LEU A 118 -1.91 -3.33 6.86
N PHE A 119 -1.73 -3.03 5.58
CA PHE A 119 -2.84 -2.94 4.63
C PHE A 119 -3.64 -4.25 4.57
N GLU A 120 -2.98 -5.39 4.36
CA GLU A 120 -3.66 -6.68 4.27
C GLU A 120 -4.34 -7.06 5.58
N LYS A 121 -3.72 -6.77 6.74
CA LYS A 121 -4.32 -6.99 8.06
C LYS A 121 -5.60 -6.19 8.23
N VAL A 122 -5.56 -4.88 7.95
CA VAL A 122 -6.73 -4.01 8.15
C VAL A 122 -7.84 -4.35 7.16
N LYS A 123 -7.48 -4.65 5.91
CA LYS A 123 -8.43 -5.13 4.89
C LYS A 123 -9.14 -6.40 5.35
N LYS A 124 -8.41 -7.37 5.93
CA LYS A 124 -9.00 -8.59 6.48
C LYS A 124 -9.99 -8.27 7.61
N THR A 125 -9.63 -7.37 8.53
CA THR A 125 -10.52 -6.93 9.61
C THR A 125 -11.85 -6.34 9.11
N ILE A 126 -11.82 -5.58 8.01
CA ILE A 126 -13.05 -5.02 7.42
C ILE A 126 -13.93 -6.11 6.78
N LYS A 127 -13.32 -7.17 6.23
CA LYS A 127 -14.08 -8.29 5.63
C LYS A 127 -14.74 -9.19 6.66
N GLU A 128 -14.12 -9.32 7.84
CA GLU A 128 -14.53 -10.25 8.89
C GLU A 128 -15.44 -9.60 9.96
N GLY A 129 -15.39 -8.27 10.12
CA GLY A 129 -16.27 -7.50 11.01
C GLY A 129 -17.63 -7.19 10.38
#